data_AF-A0A1V6TGG0-F1
#
_entry.id   AF-A0A1V6TGG0-F1
#
_cell.length_a   1.000
_cell.length_b   1.000
_cell.length_c   1.000
_cell.angle_alpha   90.00
_cell.angle_beta   90.00
_cell.angle_gamma   90.00
#
_symmetry.space_group_name_H-M   'P 1'
#
loop_
_entity.id
_entity.type
_entity.pdbx_description
1 polymer ?
#
loop_
_entity_poly.entity_id
_entity_poly.type
_entity_poly.pdbx_seq_one_letter_code
_entity_poly.pdbx_strand_id
1 'polypeptide(L)'
;MTLTNKRIGSGIAPFLPIPPEPLGLQAPLRVFLFCFRLPLFIFVTAAYFLILQWLPIGSLGKKAALWCILGVPSIWWIDLQVDGVRKGSLSKQQQARLPQPGSVIASSFTSPIDAVYLAAIFDPIFTASYPNTKQVERISLLQAILRAFAQPTIHPEPGTKLVDVSSLVSKYPNRPIVIFPECTTTNSRGILPLGQSLLGVPAKTKIFPVSLRYTPVDVVTPIPGSYLSFIWTLLSKPTHCIRVRIAECVQRGASAFDTPPARSTRKSTFETNVLDALEEDSNQVTAADRALLDQVGESLARLGRVKRVGLGVQEKIDFVKMWSRMRKTW
;
A
#
# COMPACT_ATOMS: atom_id res chain seq x y z
N MET A 1 -16.86 26.17 -26.70
CA MET A 1 -17.40 26.51 -25.37
C MET A 1 -16.57 25.78 -24.33
N THR A 2 -15.61 26.49 -23.75
CA THR A 2 -14.48 25.93 -23.00
C THR A 2 -14.90 25.74 -21.54
N LEU A 3 -15.24 24.50 -21.16
CA LEU A 3 -15.54 24.17 -19.76
C LEU A 3 -14.24 24.08 -18.96
N THR A 4 -13.81 25.22 -18.42
CA THR A 4 -12.82 25.31 -17.34
C THR A 4 -13.41 24.69 -16.07
N ASN A 5 -13.25 23.38 -15.97
CA ASN A 5 -13.80 22.57 -14.89
C ASN A 5 -12.97 22.79 -13.61
N LYS A 6 -13.36 23.77 -12.80
CA LYS A 6 -12.92 23.93 -11.41
C LYS A 6 -13.47 22.74 -10.62
N ARG A 7 -12.71 21.63 -10.58
CA ARG A 7 -13.07 20.45 -9.79
C ARG A 7 -12.97 20.80 -8.30
N ILE A 8 -14.09 21.13 -7.70
CA ILE A 8 -14.32 20.93 -6.26
C ILE A 8 -14.01 19.44 -6.04
N GLY A 9 -13.02 19.16 -5.19
CA GLY A 9 -12.55 17.79 -4.97
C GLY A 9 -13.69 16.97 -4.39
N SER A 10 -14.40 16.21 -5.23
CA SER A 10 -15.28 15.18 -4.72
C SER A 10 -14.42 14.22 -3.92
N GLY A 11 -14.81 13.95 -2.68
CA GLY A 11 -14.24 12.88 -1.87
C GLY A 11 -14.57 11.51 -2.48
N ILE A 12 -14.26 11.27 -3.76
CA ILE A 12 -14.46 10.00 -4.48
C ILE A 12 -13.24 9.72 -5.38
N ALA A 13 -12.32 10.69 -5.52
CA ALA A 13 -11.11 10.58 -6.30
C ALA A 13 -10.24 9.33 -6.05
N PRO A 14 -10.10 8.78 -4.82
CA PRO A 14 -9.18 7.66 -4.58
C PRO A 14 -9.68 6.28 -5.06
N PHE A 15 -10.99 6.15 -5.32
CA PHE A 15 -11.60 4.89 -5.75
C PHE A 15 -11.79 4.78 -7.26
N LEU A 16 -11.70 5.90 -7.98
CA LEU A 16 -11.89 5.92 -9.42
C LEU A 16 -10.74 5.20 -10.13
N PRO A 17 -11.03 4.33 -11.12
CA PRO A 17 -9.99 3.72 -11.93
C PRO A 17 -9.31 4.81 -12.76
N ILE A 18 -8.01 4.66 -12.95
CA ILE A 18 -7.26 5.57 -13.81
C ILE A 18 -7.36 5.01 -15.23
N PRO A 19 -7.90 5.78 -16.20
CA PRO A 19 -8.05 5.29 -17.55
C PRO A 19 -6.67 4.94 -18.13
N PRO A 20 -6.51 3.77 -18.76
CA PRO A 20 -5.27 3.42 -19.42
C PRO A 20 -5.01 4.35 -20.60
N GLU A 21 -3.73 4.49 -20.95
CA GLU A 21 -3.32 5.26 -22.13
C GLU A 21 -3.90 4.63 -23.41
N PRO A 22 -4.53 5.43 -24.30
CA PRO A 22 -5.17 4.91 -25.51
C PRO A 22 -4.18 4.15 -26.39
N LEU A 23 -4.66 3.05 -27.01
CA LEU A 23 -3.78 2.11 -27.72
C LEU A 23 -3.06 2.72 -28.93
N GLY A 24 -3.61 3.78 -29.54
CA GLY A 24 -2.96 4.60 -30.57
C GLY A 24 -2.19 3.79 -31.64
N LEU A 25 -1.09 4.37 -32.12
CA LEU A 25 -0.16 3.71 -33.05
C LEU A 25 0.66 2.57 -32.40
N GLN A 26 0.64 2.47 -31.07
CA GLN A 26 1.40 1.45 -30.32
C GLN A 26 0.62 0.14 -30.13
N ALA A 27 -0.62 0.06 -30.61
CA ALA A 27 -1.48 -1.12 -30.48
C ALA A 27 -0.80 -2.44 -30.89
N PRO A 28 -0.16 -2.57 -32.08
CA PRO A 28 0.46 -3.83 -32.48
C PRO A 28 1.61 -4.23 -31.55
N LEU A 29 2.43 -3.26 -31.13
CA LEU A 29 3.51 -3.49 -30.18
C LEU A 29 2.98 -3.97 -28.83
N ARG A 30 1.91 -3.35 -28.31
CA ARG A 30 1.30 -3.71 -27.03
C ARG A 30 0.72 -5.12 -27.03
N VAL A 31 0.04 -5.51 -28.12
CA VAL A 31 -0.47 -6.88 -28.31
C VAL A 31 0.69 -7.87 -28.39
N PHE A 32 1.72 -7.56 -29.18
CA PHE A 32 2.91 -8.41 -29.31
C PHE A 32 3.61 -8.64 -27.96
N LEU A 33 3.87 -7.57 -27.21
CA LEU A 33 4.47 -7.64 -25.87
C LEU A 33 3.61 -8.45 -24.91
N PHE A 34 2.29 -8.27 -24.94
CA PHE A 34 1.37 -9.03 -24.12
C PHE A 34 1.43 -10.53 -24.44
N CYS A 35 1.31 -10.91 -25.71
CA CYS A 35 1.33 -12.31 -26.15
C CYS A 35 2.65 -13.01 -25.82
N PHE A 36 3.78 -12.31 -25.93
CA PHE A 36 5.09 -12.87 -25.60
C PHE A 36 5.33 -12.98 -24.08
N ARG A 37 4.94 -11.94 -23.31
CA ARG A 37 5.21 -11.89 -21.87
C ARG A 37 4.22 -12.71 -21.05
N LEU A 38 2.98 -12.87 -21.49
CA LEU A 38 1.95 -13.64 -20.78
C LEU A 38 2.38 -15.07 -20.46
N PRO A 39 2.82 -15.92 -21.43
CA PRO A 39 3.24 -17.28 -21.13
C PRO A 39 4.45 -17.31 -20.20
N LEU A 40 5.42 -16.40 -20.38
CA LEU A 40 6.58 -16.28 -19.49
C LEU A 40 6.17 -15.89 -18.07
N PHE A 41 5.25 -14.94 -17.93
CA PHE A 41 4.76 -14.46 -16.64
C PHE A 41 4.03 -15.57 -15.89
N ILE A 42 3.15 -16.29 -16.59
CA ILE A 42 2.43 -17.45 -16.03
C ILE A 42 3.43 -18.52 -15.60
N PHE A 43 4.41 -18.86 -16.45
CA PHE A 43 5.42 -19.87 -16.15
C PHE A 43 6.23 -19.52 -14.89
N VAL A 44 6.81 -18.31 -14.82
CA VAL A 44 7.63 -17.90 -13.67
C VAL A 44 6.80 -17.80 -12.39
N THR A 45 5.58 -17.27 -12.48
CA THR A 45 4.68 -17.16 -11.32
C THR A 45 4.25 -18.54 -10.82
N ALA A 46 3.85 -19.45 -11.72
CA ALA A 46 3.46 -20.81 -11.39
C ALA A 46 4.65 -21.60 -10.82
N ALA A 47 5.84 -21.50 -11.42
CA ALA A 47 7.05 -22.14 -10.91
C ALA A 47 7.38 -21.67 -9.49
N TYR A 48 7.22 -20.37 -9.20
CA TYR A 48 7.46 -19.84 -7.86
C TYR A 48 6.47 -20.40 -6.83
N PHE A 49 5.16 -20.25 -7.07
CA PHE A 49 4.14 -20.62 -6.10
C PHE A 49 3.87 -22.14 -6.03
N LEU A 50 4.15 -22.92 -7.07
CA LEU A 50 3.92 -24.37 -7.05
C LEU A 50 5.16 -25.16 -6.63
N ILE A 51 6.36 -24.65 -6.89
CA ILE A 51 7.60 -25.41 -6.74
C ILE A 51 8.57 -24.69 -5.80
N LEU A 52 9.04 -23.49 -6.17
CA LEU A 52 10.14 -22.82 -5.46
C LEU A 52 9.78 -22.40 -4.03
N GLN A 53 8.51 -22.12 -3.73
CA GLN A 53 8.12 -21.74 -2.37
C GLN A 53 8.27 -22.90 -1.36
N TRP A 54 8.19 -24.15 -1.83
CA TRP A 54 8.27 -25.36 -1.01
C TRP A 54 9.71 -25.85 -0.83
N LEU A 55 10.58 -25.54 -1.78
CA LEU A 55 11.99 -25.86 -1.68
C LEU A 55 12.67 -24.96 -0.63
N PRO A 56 13.64 -25.48 0.13
CA PRO A 56 14.45 -24.71 1.08
C PRO A 56 15.49 -23.84 0.36
N ILE A 57 15.06 -23.15 -0.69
CA ILE A 57 15.84 -22.14 -1.38
C ILE A 57 15.95 -21.00 -0.37
N GLY A 58 17.17 -20.70 0.10
CA GLY A 58 17.41 -19.66 1.09
C GLY A 58 16.79 -18.30 0.69
N SER A 59 16.83 -17.34 1.61
CA SER A 59 16.21 -16.01 1.40
C SER A 59 16.67 -15.33 0.11
N LEU A 60 17.92 -15.54 -0.30
CA LEU A 60 18.47 -15.01 -1.55
C LEU A 60 17.78 -15.56 -2.80
N GLY A 61 17.58 -16.87 -2.90
CA GLY A 61 16.94 -17.44 -4.09
C GLY A 61 15.45 -17.13 -4.16
N LYS A 62 14.77 -17.01 -2.99
CA LYS A 62 13.39 -16.49 -2.94
C LYS A 62 13.32 -15.06 -3.47
N LYS A 63 14.24 -14.19 -3.05
CA LYS A 63 14.32 -12.81 -3.54
C LYS A 63 14.62 -12.78 -5.04
N ALA A 64 15.57 -13.58 -5.53
CA ALA A 64 15.90 -13.66 -6.95
C ALA A 64 14.68 -14.08 -7.80
N ALA A 65 13.93 -15.09 -7.36
CA ALA A 65 12.72 -15.52 -8.06
C ALA A 65 11.62 -14.44 -8.07
N LEU A 66 11.43 -13.71 -6.96
CA LEU A 66 10.51 -12.57 -6.91
C LEU A 66 10.95 -11.41 -7.83
N TRP A 67 12.26 -11.17 -7.94
CA TRP A 67 12.82 -10.23 -8.90
C TRP A 67 12.57 -10.68 -10.35
N CYS A 68 12.64 -11.98 -10.65
CA CYS A 68 12.25 -12.50 -11.95
C CYS A 68 10.76 -12.23 -12.24
N ILE A 69 9.87 -12.42 -11.26
CA ILE A 69 8.44 -12.11 -11.40
C ILE A 69 8.21 -10.62 -11.72
N LEU A 70 8.97 -9.70 -11.11
CA LEU A 70 8.92 -8.26 -11.41
C LEU A 70 9.58 -7.91 -12.75
N GLY A 71 10.61 -8.65 -13.16
CA GLY A 71 11.35 -8.42 -14.40
C GLY A 71 10.54 -8.74 -15.66
N VAL A 72 9.68 -9.77 -15.64
CA VAL A 72 8.83 -10.16 -16.79
C VAL A 72 7.90 -9.04 -17.27
N PRO A 73 7.09 -8.38 -16.42
CA PRO A 73 6.31 -7.21 -16.82
C PRO A 73 7.16 -5.98 -17.12
N SER A 74 8.49 -6.10 -17.09
CA SER A 74 9.44 -5.02 -17.33
C SER A 74 9.42 -3.92 -16.27
N ILE A 75 9.28 -4.31 -15.01
CA ILE A 75 9.55 -3.45 -13.85
C ILE A 75 11.04 -3.51 -13.52
N TRP A 76 11.86 -2.78 -14.28
CA TRP A 76 13.33 -2.73 -14.08
C TRP A 76 13.78 -1.47 -13.36
N TRP A 77 12.97 -0.41 -13.41
CA TRP A 77 13.34 0.90 -12.90
C TRP A 77 12.72 1.15 -11.53
N ILE A 78 13.52 1.03 -10.48
CA ILE A 78 13.09 1.30 -9.11
C ILE A 78 13.85 2.50 -8.57
N ASP A 79 13.13 3.58 -8.30
CA ASP A 79 13.65 4.80 -7.70
C ASP A 79 13.33 4.75 -6.20
N LEU A 80 14.30 4.32 -5.39
CA LEU A 80 14.19 4.28 -3.94
C LEU A 80 14.67 5.60 -3.35
N GLN A 81 13.78 6.31 -2.66
CA GLN A 81 14.07 7.57 -1.98
C GLN A 81 13.77 7.42 -0.49
N VAL A 82 14.78 7.69 0.33
CA VAL A 82 14.62 7.79 1.79
C VAL A 82 14.50 9.27 2.14
N ASP A 83 13.43 9.61 2.86
CA ASP A 83 13.16 10.98 3.26
C ASP A 83 14.13 11.47 4.35
N GLY A 84 14.51 12.75 4.30
CA GLY A 84 15.43 13.36 5.27
C GLY A 84 16.93 13.25 4.97
N VAL A 85 17.36 12.70 3.82
CA VAL A 85 18.78 12.58 3.47
C VAL A 85 19.18 13.59 2.39
N ARG A 86 20.15 14.48 2.68
CA ARG A 86 20.86 15.24 1.64
C ARG A 86 21.69 14.26 0.81
N LYS A 87 21.63 14.37 -0.53
CA LYS A 87 22.25 13.48 -1.55
C LYS A 87 23.73 13.07 -1.34
N GLY A 88 24.46 13.64 -0.38
CA GLY A 88 25.87 13.36 -0.09
C GLY A 88 26.19 12.46 1.11
N SER A 89 25.23 12.08 1.98
CA SER A 89 25.48 11.23 3.18
C SER A 89 24.80 9.85 3.13
N LEU A 90 24.38 9.44 1.93
CA LEU A 90 23.49 8.29 1.70
C LEU A 90 24.02 6.97 2.26
N SER A 91 25.29 6.61 2.05
CA SER A 91 25.77 5.25 2.33
C SER A 91 25.74 4.82 3.80
N LYS A 92 25.99 5.73 4.75
CA LYS A 92 25.99 5.41 6.20
C LYS A 92 24.64 5.60 6.87
N GLN A 93 23.83 6.56 6.43
CA GLN A 93 22.51 6.83 7.03
C GLN A 93 21.39 5.94 6.49
N GLN A 94 21.55 5.32 5.31
CA GLN A 94 20.53 4.44 4.73
C GLN A 94 20.23 3.22 5.61
N GLN A 95 21.24 2.56 6.18
CA GLN A 95 21.05 1.33 6.96
C GLN A 95 20.24 1.54 8.24
N ALA A 96 20.35 2.72 8.87
CA ALA A 96 19.59 3.06 10.08
C ALA A 96 18.16 3.53 9.79
N ARG A 97 17.90 4.01 8.56
CA ARG A 97 16.62 4.57 8.12
C ARG A 97 15.78 3.62 7.28
N LEU A 98 16.33 2.47 6.86
CA LEU A 98 15.59 1.39 6.23
C LEU A 98 14.91 0.49 7.27
N PRO A 99 13.78 -0.14 6.91
CA PRO A 99 13.15 -1.15 7.76
C PRO A 99 14.13 -2.28 8.11
N GLN A 100 14.42 -2.40 9.40
CA GLN A 100 15.29 -3.44 9.94
C GLN A 100 14.46 -4.66 10.39
N PRO A 101 15.09 -5.84 10.57
CA PRO A 101 14.47 -6.97 11.27
C PRO A 101 13.80 -6.52 12.59
N GLY A 102 12.58 -7.01 12.84
CA GLY A 102 11.80 -6.64 14.04
C GLY A 102 11.14 -5.26 13.98
N SER A 103 11.19 -4.56 12.84
CA SER A 103 10.43 -3.34 12.60
C SER A 103 9.08 -3.59 11.89
N VAL A 104 8.19 -2.61 11.97
CA VAL A 104 6.89 -2.63 11.29
C VAL A 104 6.92 -1.68 10.10
N ILE A 105 6.49 -2.15 8.94
CA ILE A 105 6.35 -1.36 7.73
C ILE A 105 4.86 -1.02 7.56
N ALA A 106 4.51 0.26 7.64
CA ALA A 106 3.18 0.75 7.35
C ALA A 106 3.14 1.19 5.87
N SER A 107 2.66 0.31 4.99
CA SER A 107 2.70 0.55 3.54
C SER A 107 1.36 1.03 3.01
N SER A 108 1.38 2.00 2.08
CA SER A 108 0.22 2.26 1.24
C SER A 108 -0.13 1.01 0.42
N PHE A 109 -1.42 0.79 0.15
CA PHE A 109 -1.88 -0.37 -0.64
C PHE A 109 -2.60 0.08 -1.90
N THR A 110 -1.98 -0.14 -3.05
CA THR A 110 -2.44 0.41 -4.34
C THR A 110 -2.52 -0.65 -5.44
N SER A 111 -1.65 -1.67 -5.37
CA SER A 111 -1.47 -2.67 -6.41
C SER A 111 -1.06 -4.03 -5.82
N PRO A 112 -1.40 -5.16 -6.45
CA PRO A 112 -0.86 -6.47 -6.09
C PRO A 112 0.67 -6.53 -6.15
N ILE A 113 1.29 -5.68 -6.99
CA ILE A 113 2.75 -5.58 -7.12
C ILE A 113 3.40 -5.04 -5.86
N ASP A 114 2.67 -4.29 -5.02
CA ASP A 114 3.18 -3.78 -3.75
C ASP A 114 3.66 -4.92 -2.85
N ALA A 115 2.87 -6.00 -2.75
CA ALA A 115 3.23 -7.17 -1.97
C ALA A 115 4.45 -7.91 -2.55
N VAL A 116 4.52 -8.05 -3.88
CA VAL A 116 5.66 -8.70 -4.56
C VAL A 116 6.95 -7.91 -4.34
N TYR A 117 6.90 -6.58 -4.50
CA TYR A 117 8.03 -5.71 -4.28
C TYR A 117 8.52 -5.75 -2.83
N LEU A 118 7.62 -5.60 -1.86
CA LEU A 118 7.98 -5.64 -0.45
C LEU A 118 8.59 -7.00 -0.07
N ALA A 119 8.08 -8.10 -0.64
CA ALA A 119 8.65 -9.43 -0.48
C ALA A 119 10.06 -9.55 -1.07
N ALA A 120 10.29 -9.01 -2.26
CA ALA A 120 11.58 -9.07 -2.94
C ALA A 120 12.69 -8.29 -2.21
N ILE A 121 12.34 -7.17 -1.56
CA ILE A 121 13.31 -6.34 -0.84
C ILE A 121 13.50 -6.83 0.59
N PHE A 122 12.42 -6.90 1.36
CA PHE A 122 12.48 -7.00 2.82
C PHE A 122 12.23 -8.40 3.37
N ASP A 123 11.72 -9.34 2.56
CA ASP A 123 11.24 -10.65 3.01
C ASP A 123 10.34 -10.58 4.27
N PRO A 124 9.26 -9.78 4.26
CA PRO A 124 8.47 -9.49 5.43
C PRO A 124 7.41 -10.58 5.70
N ILE A 125 6.84 -10.53 6.90
CA ILE A 125 5.57 -11.19 7.21
C ILE A 125 4.44 -10.27 6.80
N PHE A 126 3.54 -10.73 5.93
CA PHE A 126 2.37 -9.98 5.52
C PHE A 126 1.22 -10.15 6.52
N THR A 127 0.49 -9.06 6.71
CA THR A 127 -0.69 -9.03 7.56
C THR A 127 -1.84 -8.31 6.86
N ALA A 128 -3.06 -8.76 7.15
CA ALA A 128 -4.29 -8.12 6.77
C ALA A 128 -4.86 -7.33 7.96
N SER A 129 -5.17 -6.06 7.70
CA SER A 129 -5.79 -5.16 8.67
C SER A 129 -7.27 -4.98 8.38
N TYR A 130 -8.01 -4.69 9.44
CA TYR A 130 -9.44 -4.37 9.41
C TYR A 130 -9.65 -3.03 10.15
N PRO A 131 -10.61 -2.20 9.72
CA PRO A 131 -10.79 -0.86 10.26
C PRO A 131 -11.12 -0.85 11.77
N ASN A 132 -11.93 -1.80 12.23
CA ASN A 132 -12.52 -1.80 13.58
C ASN A 132 -11.71 -2.64 14.59
N THR A 133 -10.49 -3.06 14.26
CA THR A 133 -9.75 -4.01 15.09
C THR A 133 -8.26 -3.67 15.15
N LYS A 134 -7.67 -3.77 16.34
CA LYS A 134 -6.23 -3.57 16.58
C LYS A 134 -5.40 -4.80 16.21
N GLN A 135 -6.03 -5.98 16.25
CA GLN A 135 -5.42 -7.24 15.84
C GLN A 135 -5.36 -7.36 14.31
N VAL A 136 -4.43 -8.19 13.85
CA VAL A 136 -4.19 -8.42 12.43
C VAL A 136 -4.27 -9.90 12.09
N GLU A 137 -4.66 -10.20 10.86
CA GLU A 137 -4.62 -11.55 10.33
C GLU A 137 -3.26 -11.78 9.65
N ARG A 138 -2.57 -12.88 9.96
CA ARG A 138 -1.36 -13.25 9.24
C ARG A 138 -1.73 -13.88 7.91
N ILE A 139 -1.20 -13.34 6.81
CA ILE A 139 -1.47 -13.83 5.46
C ILE A 139 -0.18 -14.23 4.73
N SER A 140 -0.31 -15.11 3.74
CA SER A 140 0.75 -15.46 2.80
C SER A 140 0.95 -14.36 1.75
N LEU A 141 2.06 -14.43 1.01
CA LEU A 141 2.30 -13.52 -0.13
C LEU A 141 1.20 -13.65 -1.19
N LEU A 142 0.79 -14.88 -1.52
CA LEU A 142 -0.29 -15.10 -2.50
C LEU A 142 -1.60 -14.50 -2.02
N GLN A 143 -1.95 -14.68 -0.74
CA GLN A 143 -3.14 -14.04 -0.16
C GLN A 143 -3.04 -12.51 -0.18
N ALA A 144 -1.87 -11.93 0.09
CA ALA A 144 -1.67 -10.48 0.00
C ALA A 144 -1.88 -9.95 -1.42
N ILE A 145 -1.40 -10.68 -2.43
CA ILE A 145 -1.62 -10.36 -3.86
C ILE A 145 -3.11 -10.46 -4.21
N LEU A 146 -3.77 -11.56 -3.84
CA LEU A 146 -5.18 -11.78 -4.14
C LEU A 146 -6.08 -10.77 -3.42
N ARG A 147 -5.70 -10.36 -2.21
CA ARG A 147 -6.42 -9.33 -1.43
C ARG A 147 -6.45 -7.98 -2.14
N ALA A 148 -5.50 -7.69 -3.04
CA ALA A 148 -5.52 -6.48 -3.85
C ALA A 148 -6.68 -6.45 -4.87
N PHE A 149 -7.25 -7.62 -5.18
CA PHE A 149 -8.40 -7.80 -6.07
C PHE A 149 -9.69 -8.16 -5.33
N ALA A 150 -9.59 -8.50 -4.04
CA ALA A 150 -10.71 -8.87 -3.20
C ALA A 150 -11.60 -7.65 -2.91
N GLN A 151 -12.87 -7.93 -2.58
CA GLN A 151 -13.78 -6.87 -2.15
C GLN A 151 -13.34 -6.31 -0.79
N PRO A 152 -13.53 -5.00 -0.55
CA PRO A 152 -13.29 -4.42 0.76
C PRO A 152 -14.19 -5.06 1.82
N THR A 153 -13.60 -5.49 2.92
CA THR A 153 -14.28 -6.12 4.06
C THR A 153 -14.00 -5.32 5.34
N ILE A 154 -15.04 -5.03 6.11
CA ILE A 154 -14.92 -4.30 7.39
C ILE A 154 -14.58 -5.27 8.53
N HIS A 155 -15.18 -6.46 8.48
CA HIS A 155 -15.00 -7.50 9.48
C HIS A 155 -14.17 -8.65 8.89
N PRO A 156 -13.38 -9.34 9.74
CA PRO A 156 -12.75 -10.59 9.35
C PRO A 156 -13.81 -11.66 9.04
N GLU A 157 -13.42 -12.66 8.25
CA GLU A 157 -14.31 -13.81 8.00
C GLU A 157 -14.51 -14.62 9.29
N PRO A 158 -15.68 -15.25 9.49
CA PRO A 158 -15.94 -16.08 10.66
C PRO A 158 -14.91 -17.22 10.78
N GLY A 159 -14.18 -17.26 11.90
CA GLY A 159 -13.14 -18.27 12.12
C GLY A 159 -11.71 -17.84 11.75
N THR A 160 -11.52 -16.62 11.21
CA THR A 160 -10.18 -16.08 10.98
C THR A 160 -9.42 -15.90 12.30
N LYS A 161 -8.20 -16.45 12.37
CA LYS A 161 -7.32 -16.29 13.54
C LYS A 161 -6.67 -14.90 13.53
N LEU A 162 -7.26 -13.98 14.27
CA LEU A 162 -6.65 -12.69 14.58
C LEU A 162 -5.52 -12.86 15.59
N VAL A 163 -4.41 -12.16 15.35
CA VAL A 163 -3.21 -12.20 16.18
C VAL A 163 -2.79 -10.77 16.49
N ASP A 164 -2.28 -10.54 17.70
CA ASP A 164 -1.74 -9.24 18.04
C ASP A 164 -0.39 -8.99 17.36
N VAL A 165 -0.15 -7.74 16.97
CA VAL A 165 1.09 -7.36 16.27
C VAL A 165 2.30 -7.59 17.18
N SER A 166 2.16 -7.35 18.48
CA SER A 166 3.22 -7.62 19.48
C SER A 166 3.67 -9.09 19.45
N SER A 167 2.72 -10.02 19.35
CA SER A 167 2.98 -11.46 19.31
C SER A 167 3.71 -11.86 18.03
N LEU A 168 3.40 -11.19 16.91
CA LEU A 168 4.10 -11.41 15.64
C LEU A 168 5.54 -10.89 15.69
N VAL A 169 5.78 -9.71 16.28
CA VAL A 169 7.12 -9.14 16.44
C VAL A 169 8.00 -10.06 17.28
N SER A 170 7.49 -10.55 18.41
CA SER A 170 8.24 -11.48 19.28
C SER A 170 8.47 -12.84 18.62
N LYS A 171 7.54 -13.31 17.77
CA LYS A 171 7.67 -14.59 17.07
C LYS A 171 8.65 -14.53 15.89
N TYR A 172 8.76 -13.38 15.22
CA TYR A 172 9.62 -13.20 14.04
C TYR A 172 10.58 -12.01 14.21
N PRO A 173 11.51 -12.05 15.19
CA PRO A 173 12.42 -10.92 15.43
C PRO A 173 13.36 -10.64 14.24
N ASN A 174 13.64 -11.65 13.42
CA ASN A 174 14.57 -11.55 12.30
C ASN A 174 13.93 -11.03 11.00
N ARG A 175 12.63 -10.72 11.00
CA ARG A 175 11.90 -10.29 9.79
C ARG A 175 11.03 -9.07 10.08
N PRO A 176 10.91 -8.11 9.15
CA PRO A 176 9.96 -7.01 9.30
C PRO A 176 8.52 -7.50 9.09
N ILE A 177 7.56 -6.78 9.67
CA ILE A 177 6.13 -7.06 9.51
C ILE A 177 5.52 -5.95 8.65
N VAL A 178 4.87 -6.33 7.55
CA VAL A 178 4.14 -5.38 6.70
C VAL A 178 2.69 -5.33 7.12
N ILE A 179 2.20 -4.12 7.38
CA ILE A 179 0.82 -3.79 7.67
C ILE A 179 0.34 -2.84 6.57
N PHE A 180 -0.86 -3.11 6.04
CA PHE A 180 -1.54 -2.22 5.10
C PHE A 180 -2.64 -1.44 5.85
N PRO A 181 -2.33 -0.30 6.47
CA PRO A 181 -3.25 0.40 7.37
C PRO A 181 -4.50 0.95 6.66
N GLU A 182 -4.47 1.18 5.35
CA GLU A 182 -5.64 1.63 4.57
C GLU A 182 -6.74 0.54 4.47
N CYS A 183 -6.47 -0.69 4.90
CA CYS A 183 -7.37 -1.86 4.92
C CYS A 183 -7.94 -2.27 3.53
N THR A 184 -7.67 -1.50 2.48
CA THR A 184 -8.15 -1.73 1.13
C THR A 184 -7.28 -1.02 0.10
N THR A 185 -7.37 -1.42 -1.16
CA THR A 185 -6.59 -0.83 -2.26
C THR A 185 -7.09 0.55 -2.69
N THR A 186 -6.20 1.44 -3.12
CA THR A 186 -6.56 2.73 -3.71
C THR A 186 -5.87 2.97 -5.04
N ASN A 187 -6.24 4.05 -5.73
CA ASN A 187 -5.58 4.47 -6.96
C ASN A 187 -4.36 5.39 -6.73
N SER A 188 -3.82 5.46 -5.51
CA SER A 188 -2.69 6.33 -5.13
C SER A 188 -2.92 7.84 -5.30
N ARG A 189 -4.18 8.32 -5.41
CA ARG A 189 -4.51 9.77 -5.49
C ARG A 189 -4.96 10.39 -4.18
N GLY A 190 -5.11 9.59 -3.14
CA GLY A 190 -5.41 10.01 -1.77
C GLY A 190 -5.10 8.86 -0.81
N ILE A 191 -4.79 9.21 0.44
CA ILE A 191 -4.57 8.23 1.52
C ILE A 191 -5.86 8.13 2.34
N LEU A 192 -6.38 6.92 2.50
CA LEU A 192 -7.56 6.67 3.32
C LEU A 192 -7.24 6.85 4.82
N PRO A 193 -8.26 7.03 5.68
CA PRO A 193 -8.09 6.94 7.12
C PRO A 193 -7.46 5.60 7.49
N LEU A 194 -6.46 5.65 8.37
CA LEU A 194 -5.71 4.46 8.77
C LEU A 194 -6.51 3.66 9.79
N GLY A 195 -6.58 2.34 9.60
CA GLY A 195 -7.19 1.42 10.54
C GLY A 195 -6.39 1.26 11.83
N GLN A 196 -7.05 0.77 12.88
CA GLN A 196 -6.50 0.69 14.23
C GLN A 196 -5.38 -0.35 14.41
N SER A 197 -5.07 -1.15 13.37
CA SER A 197 -3.99 -2.15 13.38
C SER A 197 -2.62 -1.61 13.82
N LEU A 198 -2.30 -0.35 13.53
CA LEU A 198 -1.04 0.28 13.96
C LEU A 198 -0.98 0.52 15.48
N LEU A 199 -2.14 0.59 16.15
CA LEU A 199 -2.23 0.73 17.60
C LEU A 199 -1.92 -0.58 18.34
N GLY A 200 -1.86 -1.72 17.65
CA GLY A 200 -1.36 -2.99 18.21
C GLY A 200 0.18 -3.06 18.27
N VAL A 201 0.89 -2.10 17.68
CA VAL A 201 2.36 -2.11 17.63
C VAL A 201 2.95 -1.79 19.01
N PRO A 202 3.92 -2.58 19.51
CA PRO A 202 4.62 -2.29 20.75
C PRO A 202 5.35 -0.94 20.70
N ALA A 203 5.37 -0.21 21.82
CA ALA A 203 5.94 1.15 21.85
C ALA A 203 7.45 1.21 21.49
N LYS A 204 8.18 0.13 21.77
CA LYS A 204 9.62 0.01 21.45
C LYS A 204 9.89 -0.21 19.96
N THR A 205 8.89 -0.68 19.21
CA THR A 205 9.06 -1.06 17.80
C THR A 205 8.97 0.16 16.88
N LYS A 206 9.92 0.27 15.95
CA LYS A 206 9.93 1.33 14.94
C LYS A 206 8.92 1.03 13.83
N ILE A 207 8.09 2.02 13.50
CA ILE A 207 7.14 2.00 12.39
C ILE A 207 7.74 2.80 11.24
N PHE A 208 7.87 2.21 10.05
CA PHE A 208 8.38 2.86 8.85
C PHE A 208 7.22 3.06 7.86
N PRO A 209 6.74 4.30 7.66
CA PRO A 209 5.77 4.60 6.62
C PRO A 209 6.42 4.47 5.24
N VAL A 210 5.83 3.64 4.37
CA VAL A 210 6.31 3.39 3.00
C VAL A 210 5.20 3.70 2.00
N SER A 211 5.51 4.53 1.02
CA SER A 211 4.60 4.84 -0.08
C SER A 211 5.19 4.35 -1.40
N LEU A 212 4.40 3.58 -2.14
CA LEU A 212 4.74 3.07 -3.46
C LEU A 212 3.91 3.80 -4.51
N ARG A 213 4.58 4.25 -5.58
CA ARG A 213 3.91 4.91 -6.69
C ARG A 213 4.41 4.40 -8.03
N TYR A 214 3.48 4.12 -8.92
CA TYR A 214 3.76 3.58 -10.24
C TYR A 214 3.82 4.69 -11.29
N THR A 215 4.73 4.54 -12.24
CA THR A 215 4.77 5.31 -13.48
C THR A 215 4.88 4.32 -14.64
N PRO A 216 3.85 4.21 -15.50
CA PRO A 216 2.57 4.94 -15.47
C PRO A 216 1.67 4.54 -14.28
N VAL A 217 0.72 5.42 -13.93
CA VAL A 217 -0.11 5.31 -12.69
C VAL A 217 -1.27 4.31 -12.80
N ASP A 218 -1.44 3.64 -13.93
CA ASP A 218 -2.57 2.76 -14.22
C ASP A 218 -2.37 1.30 -13.78
N VAL A 219 -1.20 0.97 -13.20
CA VAL A 219 -0.91 -0.35 -12.59
C VAL A 219 -1.43 -0.40 -11.15
N VAL A 220 -2.70 -0.04 -10.96
CA VAL A 220 -3.38 0.01 -9.66
C VAL A 220 -4.70 -0.77 -9.70
N THR A 221 -5.15 -1.28 -8.56
CA THR A 221 -6.38 -2.08 -8.45
C THR A 221 -7.40 -1.45 -7.50
N PRO A 222 -7.88 -0.22 -7.77
CA PRO A 222 -8.85 0.44 -6.89
C PRO A 222 -10.22 -0.27 -6.89
N ILE A 223 -10.56 -0.96 -7.99
CA ILE A 223 -11.80 -1.72 -8.15
C ILE A 223 -11.49 -3.23 -8.03
N PRO A 224 -12.26 -3.97 -7.21
CA PRO A 224 -12.10 -5.42 -7.10
C PRO A 224 -12.42 -6.15 -8.39
N GLY A 225 -11.88 -7.35 -8.56
CA GLY A 225 -12.17 -8.23 -9.70
C GLY A 225 -11.57 -7.81 -11.04
N SER A 226 -10.68 -6.82 -11.07
CA SER A 226 -10.07 -6.28 -12.29
C SER A 226 -8.89 -7.12 -12.86
N TYR A 227 -8.90 -8.44 -12.66
CA TYR A 227 -7.77 -9.34 -12.97
C TYR A 227 -7.27 -9.24 -14.42
N LEU A 228 -8.15 -9.46 -15.40
CA LEU A 228 -7.76 -9.47 -16.82
C LEU A 228 -7.29 -8.10 -17.30
N SER A 229 -8.02 -7.05 -16.93
CA SER A 229 -7.64 -5.66 -17.25
C SER A 229 -6.30 -5.30 -16.63
N PHE A 230 -6.04 -5.75 -15.41
CA PHE A 230 -4.79 -5.49 -14.72
C PHE A 230 -3.62 -6.22 -15.39
N ILE A 231 -3.77 -7.52 -15.69
CA ILE A 231 -2.74 -8.33 -16.37
C ILE A 231 -2.45 -7.75 -17.76
N TRP A 232 -3.49 -7.34 -18.49
CA TRP A 232 -3.33 -6.65 -19.76
C TRP A 232 -2.51 -5.37 -19.61
N THR A 233 -2.89 -4.46 -18.71
CA THR A 233 -2.17 -3.19 -18.48
C THR A 233 -0.73 -3.43 -18.02
N LEU A 234 -0.51 -4.44 -17.17
CA LEU A 234 0.80 -4.78 -16.65
C LEU A 234 1.74 -5.35 -17.72
N LEU A 235 1.25 -6.23 -18.60
CA LEU A 235 2.12 -6.93 -19.56
C LEU A 235 2.23 -6.22 -20.92
N SER A 236 1.20 -5.49 -21.34
CA SER A 236 1.17 -4.81 -22.64
C SER A 236 2.09 -3.59 -22.73
N LYS A 237 2.42 -2.95 -21.60
CA LYS A 237 3.26 -1.76 -21.58
C LYS A 237 4.75 -2.10 -21.65
N PRO A 238 5.56 -1.31 -22.38
CA PRO A 238 6.98 -1.63 -22.58
C PRO A 238 7.76 -1.60 -21.27
N THR A 239 7.52 -0.61 -20.41
CA THR A 239 8.25 -0.40 -19.16
C THR A 239 7.34 0.13 -18.05
N HIS A 240 7.66 -0.27 -16.82
CA HIS A 240 7.07 0.28 -15.60
C HIS A 240 8.18 0.73 -14.66
N CYS A 241 7.94 1.83 -13.96
CA CYS A 241 8.82 2.34 -12.92
C CYS A 241 8.08 2.41 -11.59
N ILE A 242 8.69 1.86 -10.54
CA ILE A 242 8.20 1.99 -9.17
C ILE A 242 9.05 3.04 -8.45
N ARG A 243 8.39 4.08 -7.95
CA ARG A 243 8.99 5.07 -7.06
C ARG A 243 8.63 4.72 -5.64
N VAL A 244 9.62 4.32 -4.86
CA VAL A 244 9.43 3.88 -3.48
C VAL A 244 9.99 4.92 -2.56
N ARG A 245 9.15 5.39 -1.64
CA ARG A 245 9.50 6.43 -0.69
C ARG A 245 9.33 5.91 0.71
N ILE A 246 10.36 6.08 1.52
CA ILE A 246 10.39 5.61 2.90
C ILE A 246 10.57 6.84 3.80
N ALA A 247 9.64 7.05 4.72
CA ALA A 247 9.72 8.12 5.71
C ALA A 247 10.65 7.74 6.87
N GLU A 248 11.00 8.75 7.65
CA GLU A 248 11.60 8.56 8.97
C GLU A 248 10.73 7.66 9.86
N CYS A 249 11.39 6.87 10.71
CA CYS A 249 10.70 5.98 11.63
C CYS A 249 9.87 6.75 12.65
N VAL A 250 8.64 6.28 12.86
CA VAL A 250 7.73 6.75 13.90
C VAL A 250 7.74 5.74 15.04
N GLN A 251 7.81 6.21 16.28
CA GLN A 251 7.70 5.38 17.49
C GLN A 251 6.56 5.89 18.36
N ARG A 252 5.83 4.97 18.98
CA ARG A 252 4.72 5.32 19.87
C ARG A 252 5.27 5.92 21.16
N GLY A 253 4.89 7.16 21.46
CA GLY A 253 5.31 7.88 22.67
C GLY A 253 6.58 8.73 22.52
N ALA A 254 7.19 8.78 21.33
CA ALA A 254 8.24 9.76 21.06
C ALA A 254 7.58 11.14 20.88
N SER A 255 7.72 12.02 21.88
CA SER A 255 7.25 13.40 21.83
C SER A 255 7.76 14.11 20.59
N ALA A 256 6.92 14.99 20.02
CA ALA A 256 7.20 15.84 18.85
C ALA A 256 8.37 16.85 19.01
N PHE A 257 9.23 16.67 20.02
CA PHE A 257 10.35 17.56 20.36
C PHE A 257 11.70 17.13 19.74
N ASP A 258 11.85 15.90 19.25
CA ASP A 258 13.11 15.41 18.66
C ASP A 258 13.17 15.47 17.12
N THR A 259 12.21 16.12 16.48
CA THR A 259 12.24 16.32 15.01
C THR A 259 12.84 17.70 14.70
N PRO A 260 13.90 17.83 13.88
CA PRO A 260 14.35 19.14 13.44
C PRO A 260 13.22 19.85 12.67
N PRO A 261 13.09 21.19 12.78
CA PRO A 261 11.90 21.89 12.36
C PRO A 261 11.74 21.83 10.83
N ALA A 262 10.81 21.01 10.36
CA ALA A 262 10.27 21.15 9.02
C ALA A 262 9.51 22.48 8.94
N ARG A 263 9.95 23.33 8.00
CA ARG A 263 9.43 24.67 7.74
C ARG A 263 7.91 24.76 7.86
N SER A 264 7.49 25.67 8.73
CA SER A 264 6.15 26.27 8.81
C SER A 264 5.45 26.31 7.44
N THR A 265 4.43 25.47 7.29
CA THR A 265 3.38 25.66 6.31
C THR A 265 2.12 26.04 7.06
N ARG A 266 1.57 27.19 6.67
CA ARG A 266 0.46 27.90 7.32
C ARG A 266 -0.67 26.95 7.70
N LYS A 267 -1.05 26.96 8.99
CA LYS A 267 -2.32 26.43 9.49
C LYS A 267 -3.47 27.05 8.71
N SER A 268 -4.18 26.27 7.90
CA SER A 268 -5.56 26.59 7.56
C SER A 268 -6.45 25.89 8.58
N THR A 269 -6.96 26.67 9.52
CA THR A 269 -8.04 26.30 10.44
C THR A 269 -9.24 25.84 9.61
N PHE A 270 -9.55 24.54 9.65
CA PHE A 270 -10.87 24.04 9.31
C PHE A 270 -11.34 23.24 10.53
N GLU A 271 -12.11 23.92 11.38
CA GLU A 271 -12.80 23.31 12.51
C GLU A 271 -13.79 22.27 11.97
N THR A 272 -13.54 21.00 12.27
CA THR A 272 -14.48 19.89 12.03
C THR A 272 -14.73 19.07 13.31
N ASN A 273 -14.34 19.58 14.48
CA ASN A 273 -14.36 18.84 15.75
C ASN A 273 -15.49 19.23 16.70
N VAL A 274 -16.73 19.37 16.23
CA VAL A 274 -17.88 19.54 17.18
C VAL A 274 -19.02 18.54 16.93
N LEU A 275 -19.18 17.99 15.71
CA LEU A 275 -20.27 17.05 15.44
C LEU A 275 -19.90 15.56 15.53
N ASP A 276 -18.60 15.22 15.57
CA ASP A 276 -18.10 13.83 15.56
C ASP A 276 -17.89 13.25 16.98
N ALA A 277 -18.35 13.97 18.01
CA ALA A 277 -18.22 13.58 19.42
C ALA A 277 -19.43 12.78 19.96
N LEU A 278 -20.40 12.43 19.10
CA LEU A 278 -21.65 11.78 19.51
C LEU A 278 -21.89 10.38 18.92
N GLU A 279 -20.88 9.75 18.33
CA GLU A 279 -20.95 8.33 17.98
C GLU A 279 -19.95 7.51 18.82
N GLU A 280 -20.28 7.34 20.10
CA GLU A 280 -19.68 6.31 20.95
C GLU A 280 -20.39 4.97 20.70
N ASP A 281 -19.65 3.92 20.30
CA ASP A 281 -19.47 2.78 21.22
C ASP A 281 -18.33 1.80 20.81
N SER A 282 -17.59 1.31 21.81
CA SER A 282 -16.70 0.12 21.85
C SER A 282 -15.19 0.16 21.46
N ASN A 283 -14.49 1.31 21.39
CA ASN A 283 -13.02 1.34 21.49
C ASN A 283 -12.52 2.77 21.72
N GLN A 284 -12.30 3.20 22.97
CA GLN A 284 -11.76 4.52 23.27
C GLN A 284 -10.32 4.64 22.71
N VAL A 285 -10.19 5.22 21.52
CA VAL A 285 -8.90 5.57 20.92
C VAL A 285 -8.39 6.81 21.66
N THR A 286 -7.31 6.64 22.45
CA THR A 286 -6.68 7.74 23.20
C THR A 286 -6.19 8.85 22.26
N ALA A 287 -6.10 10.10 22.75
CA ALA A 287 -5.59 11.22 21.96
C ALA A 287 -4.18 10.96 21.37
N ALA A 288 -3.31 10.29 22.13
CA ALA A 288 -1.98 9.87 21.66
C ALA A 288 -2.04 8.84 20.52
N ASP A 289 -3.04 7.97 20.53
CA ASP A 289 -3.24 6.96 19.47
C ASP A 289 -3.72 7.61 18.18
N ARG A 290 -4.61 8.61 18.28
CA ARG A 290 -5.02 9.44 17.13
C ARG A 290 -3.82 10.19 16.55
N ALA A 291 -3.00 10.81 17.40
CA ALA A 291 -1.80 11.51 16.97
C ALA A 291 -0.80 10.61 16.23
N LEU A 292 -0.62 9.36 16.68
CA LEU A 292 0.21 8.37 15.99
C LEU A 292 -0.32 8.05 14.59
N LEU A 293 -1.61 7.74 14.48
CA LEU A 293 -2.25 7.46 13.19
C LEU A 293 -2.18 8.68 12.27
N ASP A 294 -2.34 9.89 12.80
CA ASP A 294 -2.21 11.12 12.05
C ASP A 294 -0.79 11.37 11.56
N GLN A 295 0.22 11.12 12.39
CA GLN A 295 1.63 11.25 12.01
C GLN A 295 2.01 10.27 10.89
N VAL A 296 1.57 9.02 10.99
CA VAL A 296 1.80 8.00 9.94
C VAL A 296 1.02 8.36 8.67
N GLY A 297 -0.24 8.77 8.79
CA GLY A 297 -1.08 9.16 7.66
C GLY A 297 -0.54 10.40 6.93
N GLU A 298 -0.09 11.41 7.68
CA GLU A 298 0.54 12.62 7.12
C GLU A 298 1.87 12.28 6.45
N SER A 299 2.66 11.38 7.03
CA SER A 299 3.89 10.88 6.41
C SER A 299 3.59 10.19 5.08
N LEU A 300 2.61 9.27 5.03
CA LEU A 300 2.20 8.60 3.78
C LEU A 300 1.70 9.60 2.73
N ALA A 301 0.88 10.58 3.12
CA ALA A 301 0.35 11.62 2.24
C ALA A 301 1.48 12.48 1.66
N ARG A 302 2.44 12.90 2.51
CA ARG A 302 3.62 13.67 2.13
C ARG A 302 4.53 12.90 1.17
N LEU A 303 4.81 11.63 1.45
CA LEU A 303 5.61 10.76 0.57
C LEU A 303 4.93 10.56 -0.78
N GLY A 304 3.62 10.25 -0.78
CA GLY A 304 2.81 10.05 -1.98
C GLY A 304 2.58 11.32 -2.80
N ARG A 305 2.80 12.50 -2.19
CA ARG A 305 2.41 13.83 -2.71
C ARG A 305 0.91 13.89 -3.00
N VAL A 306 0.12 13.40 -2.06
CA VAL A 306 -1.35 13.32 -2.13
C VAL A 306 -1.96 13.84 -0.83
N LYS A 307 -3.28 14.07 -0.85
CA LYS A 307 -4.01 14.52 0.34
C LYS A 307 -4.58 13.32 1.10
N ARG A 308 -4.76 13.48 2.41
CA ARG A 308 -5.59 12.58 3.20
C ARG A 308 -7.06 12.83 2.85
N VAL A 309 -7.85 11.77 2.82
CA VAL A 309 -9.28 11.83 2.57
C VAL A 309 -10.03 11.24 3.76
N GLY A 310 -11.24 11.73 4.02
CA GLY A 310 -12.15 11.18 5.03
C GLY A 310 -13.01 10.03 4.51
N LEU A 311 -12.47 9.19 3.61
CA LEU A 311 -13.21 8.07 3.02
C LEU A 311 -12.60 6.77 3.53
N GLY A 312 -13.35 6.02 4.31
CA GLY A 312 -12.96 4.73 4.82
C GLY A 312 -13.30 3.57 3.90
N VAL A 313 -13.27 2.38 4.50
CA VAL A 313 -13.57 1.10 3.84
C VAL A 313 -15.06 1.00 3.51
N GLN A 314 -15.93 1.58 4.35
CA GLN A 314 -17.39 1.57 4.16
C GLN A 314 -17.78 2.33 2.89
N GLU A 315 -17.25 3.54 2.70
CA GLU A 315 -17.48 4.37 1.53
C GLU A 315 -16.97 3.69 0.26
N LYS A 316 -15.88 2.92 0.36
CA LYS A 316 -15.39 2.11 -0.76
C LYS A 316 -16.36 0.98 -1.10
N ILE A 317 -16.93 0.29 -0.11
CA ILE A 317 -17.94 -0.76 -0.35
C ILE A 317 -19.12 -0.17 -1.12
N ASP A 318 -19.61 0.98 -0.68
CA ASP A 318 -20.76 1.63 -1.29
C ASP A 318 -20.45 2.16 -2.70
N PHE A 319 -19.24 2.70 -2.90
CA PHE A 319 -18.73 3.04 -4.24
C PHE A 319 -18.68 1.81 -5.17
N VAL A 320 -18.16 0.67 -4.71
CA VAL A 320 -18.07 -0.56 -5.53
C VAL A 320 -19.47 -1.07 -5.87
N LYS A 321 -20.42 -1.06 -4.92
CA LYS A 321 -21.82 -1.43 -5.18
C LYS A 321 -22.42 -0.56 -6.28
N MET A 322 -22.28 0.77 -6.16
CA MET A 322 -22.76 1.74 -7.16
C MET A 322 -22.09 1.51 -8.53
N TRP A 323 -20.76 1.36 -8.56
CA TRP A 323 -19.99 1.13 -9.79
C TRP A 323 -20.41 -0.15 -10.52
N SER A 324 -20.68 -1.22 -9.77
CA SER A 324 -21.14 -2.49 -10.34
C SER A 324 -22.52 -2.38 -10.98
N ARG A 325 -23.43 -1.59 -10.40
CA ARG A 325 -24.77 -1.34 -10.93
C ARG A 325 -24.69 -0.54 -12.23
N MET A 326 -23.89 0.53 -12.25
CA MET A 326 -23.71 1.37 -13.44
C MET A 326 -23.16 0.60 -14.64
N ARG A 327 -22.26 -0.38 -14.43
CA ARG A 327 -21.70 -1.19 -15.53
C ARG A 327 -22.66 -2.26 -16.06
N LYS A 328 -23.67 -2.67 -15.28
CA LYS A 328 -24.70 -3.63 -15.74
C LYS A 328 -25.80 -2.96 -16.55
N THR A 329 -25.97 -1.65 -16.40
CA THR A 329 -26.99 -0.84 -17.09
C THR A 329 -26.55 -0.32 -18.46
N TRP A 330 -25.39 -0.75 -18.97
CA TRP A 330 -24.84 -0.35 -20.28
C TRP A 330 -24.55 -1.57 -21.13
#